data_AF-M0PR05-F1
#
_entry.id   AF-M0PR05-F1
#
_cell.length_a   1.000
_cell.length_b   1.000
_cell.length_c   1.000
_cell.angle_alpha   90.00
_cell.angle_beta   90.00
_cell.angle_gamma   90.00
#
_symmetry.space_group_name_H-M   'P 1'
#
loop_
_entity.id
_entity.type
_entity.pdbx_description
1 polymer ?
#
loop_
_entity_poly.entity_id
_entity_poly.type
_entity_poly.pdbx_seq_one_letter_code
_entity_poly.pdbx_strand_id
1 'polypeptide(L)'
;MSTRSDRPTADLPELSSGVTLVDVDDDLGVTPVQALLLDRVLGSDGPAFWVDGANRANTTRLRELAPADRVLDRVEVARGFTAHQHTALLDRLAGRLAARASPSVVLATGLDARYRAADVDRELAGDMFVRAVASVARVARVHDAPVLVTRCRDDAFSRPLRRAAATRLTCRATPFGPRFEDAAGEAETLVYRGADGWTQTTLAYWREVLEHRARMHDSAALDRPAAATGVR
;
A
#
# COMPACT_ATOMS: atom_id res chain seq x y z
N MET A 1 20.93 -4.66 21.96
CA MET A 1 20.06 -5.82 21.67
C MET A 1 18.68 -5.28 21.33
N SER A 2 18.32 -5.27 20.04
CA SER A 2 17.03 -4.80 19.57
C SER A 2 16.02 -5.93 19.70
N THR A 3 15.12 -5.83 20.67
CA THR A 3 13.94 -6.70 20.75
C THR A 3 12.86 -6.13 19.84
N ARG A 4 13.00 -6.33 18.53
CA ARG A 4 11.89 -6.07 17.60
C ARG A 4 10.84 -7.13 17.90
N SER A 5 9.75 -6.73 18.56
CA SER A 5 8.60 -7.60 18.80
C SER A 5 7.98 -7.96 17.46
N ASP A 6 7.96 -9.25 17.14
CA ASP A 6 7.43 -9.84 15.90
C ASP A 6 5.89 -9.91 15.89
N ARG A 7 5.22 -8.89 16.43
CA ARG A 7 3.75 -8.84 16.55
C ARG A 7 3.18 -7.75 15.64
N PRO A 8 2.13 -8.06 14.87
CA PRO A 8 1.54 -7.12 13.91
C PRO A 8 0.99 -5.88 14.61
N THR A 9 1.62 -4.73 14.36
CA THR A 9 1.08 -3.41 14.71
C THR A 9 0.01 -2.99 13.70
N ALA A 10 -0.91 -2.13 14.14
CA ALA A 10 -1.93 -1.51 13.28
C ALA A 10 -1.31 -0.40 12.40
N ASP A 11 -0.21 -0.71 11.73
CA ASP A 11 0.56 0.20 10.88
C ASP A 11 0.45 -0.25 9.42
N LEU A 12 0.39 0.71 8.51
CA LEU A 12 0.45 0.42 7.08
C LEU A 12 1.77 -0.29 6.74
N PRO A 13 1.77 -1.20 5.74
CA PRO A 13 2.99 -1.88 5.34
C PRO A 13 4.05 -0.88 4.87
N GLU A 14 5.28 -1.06 5.34
CA GLU A 14 6.42 -0.24 4.93
C GLU A 14 6.74 -0.47 3.45
N LEU A 15 6.98 0.61 2.71
CA LEU A 15 7.32 0.56 1.29
C LEU A 15 8.82 0.74 1.09
N SER A 16 9.51 -0.38 0.84
CA SER A 16 10.89 -0.38 0.36
C SER A 16 11.00 0.15 -1.06
N SER A 17 12.20 0.58 -1.47
CA SER A 17 12.46 0.85 -2.87
C SER A 17 12.23 -0.40 -3.74
N GLY A 18 11.87 -0.19 -5.00
CA GLY A 18 11.47 -1.27 -5.89
C GLY A 18 9.98 -1.24 -6.24
N VAL A 19 9.57 -2.22 -7.04
CA VAL A 19 8.17 -2.36 -7.47
C VAL A 19 7.42 -3.24 -6.46
N THR A 20 6.34 -2.70 -5.90
CA THR A 20 5.41 -3.40 -5.03
C THR A 20 4.08 -3.58 -5.73
N LEU A 21 3.73 -4.82 -6.07
CA LEU A 21 2.43 -5.16 -6.64
C LEU A 21 1.41 -5.35 -5.52
N VAL A 22 0.33 -4.58 -5.56
CA VAL A 22 -0.78 -4.65 -4.61
C VAL A 22 -2.02 -5.15 -5.35
N ASP A 23 -2.44 -6.36 -5.02
CA ASP A 23 -3.76 -6.88 -5.38
C ASP A 23 -4.77 -6.40 -4.35
N VAL A 24 -5.86 -5.76 -4.80
CA VAL A 24 -6.86 -5.14 -3.92
C VAL A 24 -8.21 -5.75 -4.25
N ASP A 25 -8.96 -6.15 -3.23
CA ASP A 25 -10.33 -6.63 -3.42
C ASP A 25 -11.19 -5.56 -4.11
N ASP A 26 -12.03 -5.98 -5.05
CA ASP A 26 -12.77 -5.09 -5.95
C ASP A 26 -13.64 -4.05 -5.22
N ASP A 27 -14.17 -4.40 -4.05
CA ASP A 27 -15.02 -3.56 -3.21
C ASP A 27 -14.27 -2.41 -2.53
N LEU A 28 -12.96 -2.53 -2.37
CA LEU A 28 -12.09 -1.48 -1.80
C LEU A 28 -11.67 -0.43 -2.83
N GLY A 29 -11.70 -0.80 -4.13
CA GLY A 29 -11.27 0.04 -5.23
C GLY A 29 -9.80 0.47 -5.10
N VAL A 30 -9.51 1.76 -5.30
CA VAL A 30 -8.13 2.30 -5.17
C VAL A 30 -7.83 2.87 -3.77
N THR A 31 -8.80 2.87 -2.87
CA THR A 31 -8.68 3.51 -1.54
C THR A 31 -7.46 3.01 -0.75
N PRO A 32 -7.17 1.69 -0.69
CA PRO A 32 -6.02 1.21 0.09
C PRO A 32 -4.68 1.71 -0.43
N VAL A 33 -4.48 1.75 -1.75
CA VAL A 33 -3.23 2.24 -2.33
C VAL A 33 -3.12 3.77 -2.30
N GLN A 34 -4.24 4.49 -2.20
CA GLN A 34 -4.25 5.92 -1.88
C GLN A 34 -3.79 6.18 -0.44
N ALA A 35 -4.17 5.34 0.52
CA ALA A 35 -3.67 5.44 1.89
C ALA A 35 -2.15 5.23 1.95
N LEU A 36 -1.62 4.20 1.28
CA LEU A 36 -0.18 3.95 1.16
C LEU A 36 0.57 5.11 0.48
N LEU A 37 -0.03 5.71 -0.56
CA LEU A 37 0.52 6.89 -1.22
C LEU A 37 0.64 8.07 -0.23
N LEU A 38 -0.44 8.38 0.49
CA LEU A 38 -0.48 9.52 1.42
C LEU A 38 0.46 9.32 2.61
N ASP A 39 0.51 8.11 3.18
CA ASP A 39 1.45 7.77 4.24
C ASP A 39 2.90 8.09 3.82
N ARG A 40 3.27 7.71 2.59
CA ARG A 40 4.62 7.99 2.10
C ARG A 40 4.88 9.47 1.82
N VAL A 41 3.88 10.21 1.35
CA VAL A 41 3.97 11.66 1.15
C VAL A 41 4.12 12.38 2.49
N LEU A 42 3.42 11.93 3.53
CA LEU A 42 3.52 12.48 4.88
C LEU A 42 4.89 12.21 5.53
N GLY A 43 5.47 11.03 5.28
CA GLY A 43 6.78 10.63 5.81
C GLY A 43 8.00 11.08 4.98
N SER A 44 7.83 11.98 4.01
CA SER A 44 8.93 12.46 3.15
C SER A 44 8.67 13.87 2.63
N ASP A 45 9.65 14.50 1.98
CA ASP A 45 9.51 15.84 1.37
C ASP A 45 9.40 15.82 -0.17
N GLY A 46 9.62 14.66 -0.80
CA GLY A 46 9.63 14.52 -2.26
C GLY A 46 8.24 14.53 -2.92
N PRO A 47 8.13 14.90 -4.21
CA PRO A 47 6.87 14.81 -4.95
C PRO A 47 6.43 13.35 -5.11
N ALA A 48 5.12 13.12 -5.16
CA ALA A 48 4.52 11.84 -5.48
C ALA A 48 3.82 11.90 -6.83
N PHE A 49 3.85 10.79 -7.57
CA PHE A 49 3.25 10.70 -8.89
C PHE A 49 2.23 9.57 -8.93
N TRP A 50 1.04 9.85 -9.44
CA TRP A 50 0.00 8.84 -9.64
C TRP A 50 -0.39 8.77 -11.12
N VAL A 51 -0.10 7.65 -11.77
CA VAL A 51 -0.51 7.35 -13.14
C VAL A 51 -1.64 6.31 -13.13
N ASP A 52 -2.82 6.69 -13.58
CA ASP A 52 -3.98 5.78 -13.60
C ASP A 52 -4.22 5.19 -14.99
N GLY A 53 -4.22 3.86 -15.05
CA GLY A 53 -4.53 3.06 -16.23
C GLY A 53 -5.94 2.45 -16.21
N ALA A 54 -6.68 2.49 -15.10
CA ALA A 54 -8.00 1.85 -15.01
C ALA A 54 -9.19 2.81 -14.97
N ASN A 55 -8.96 4.12 -15.13
CA ASN A 55 -9.97 5.16 -14.88
C ASN A 55 -10.55 5.08 -13.46
N ARG A 56 -9.74 4.61 -12.51
CA ARG A 56 -10.13 4.45 -11.11
C ARG A 56 -9.64 5.61 -10.24
N ALA A 57 -8.86 6.54 -10.80
CA ALA A 57 -8.43 7.71 -10.07
C ALA A 57 -9.60 8.59 -9.64
N ASN A 58 -9.95 8.48 -8.35
CA ASN A 58 -10.92 9.32 -7.67
C ASN A 58 -10.18 10.26 -6.69
N THR A 59 -10.03 11.52 -7.09
CA THR A 59 -9.37 12.55 -6.28
C THR A 59 -10.22 13.02 -5.10
N THR A 60 -11.54 12.82 -5.13
CA THR A 60 -12.43 13.12 -3.99
C THR A 60 -12.06 12.25 -2.80
N ARG A 61 -11.92 10.93 -3.00
CA ARG A 61 -11.47 10.01 -1.94
C ARG A 61 -10.07 10.33 -1.45
N LEU A 62 -9.15 10.67 -2.36
CA LEU A 62 -7.80 11.07 -1.97
C LEU A 62 -7.83 12.31 -1.05
N ARG A 63 -8.72 13.27 -1.31
CA ARG A 63 -8.90 14.45 -0.48
C ARG A 63 -9.53 14.14 0.87
N GLU A 64 -10.50 13.23 0.92
CA GLU A 64 -11.10 12.75 2.18
C GLU A 64 -10.08 12.04 3.08
N LEU A 65 -9.12 11.33 2.49
CA LEU A 65 -8.06 10.63 3.23
C LEU A 65 -6.93 11.57 3.70
N ALA A 66 -6.70 12.68 3.00
CA ALA A 66 -5.56 13.55 3.30
C ALA A 66 -5.83 14.39 4.56
N PRO A 67 -4.86 14.47 5.50
CA PRO A 67 -5.06 15.24 6.74
C PRO A 67 -5.09 16.76 6.51
N ALA A 68 -4.60 17.23 5.35
CA ALA A 68 -4.68 18.63 4.93
C ALA A 68 -4.50 18.75 3.42
N ASP A 69 -5.16 19.75 2.79
CA ASP A 69 -5.07 20.00 1.34
C ASP A 69 -3.61 20.20 0.86
N ARG A 70 -2.74 20.81 1.67
CA ARG A 70 -1.31 21.02 1.35
C ARG A 70 -0.52 19.73 1.06
N VAL A 71 -0.98 18.59 1.57
CA VAL A 71 -0.36 17.28 1.28
C VAL A 71 -0.58 16.92 -0.20
N LEU A 72 -1.73 17.32 -0.75
CA LEU A 72 -2.14 17.01 -2.11
C LEU A 72 -1.37 17.84 -3.14
N ASP A 73 -0.86 19.02 -2.78
CA ASP A 73 -0.04 19.86 -3.66
C ASP A 73 1.23 19.15 -4.16
N ARG A 74 1.67 18.11 -3.44
CA ARG A 74 2.82 17.28 -3.78
C ARG A 74 2.46 16.04 -4.62
N VAL A 75 1.18 15.80 -4.88
CA VAL A 75 0.70 14.63 -5.63
C VAL A 75 0.32 15.04 -7.05
N GLU A 76 1.16 14.71 -8.03
CA GLU A 76 0.85 14.91 -9.45
C GLU A 76 0.09 13.69 -10.00
N VAL A 77 -1.15 13.90 -10.46
CA VAL A 77 -2.01 12.84 -11.01
C VAL A 77 -2.11 12.95 -12.53
N ALA A 78 -1.93 11.83 -13.23
CA ALA A 78 -2.15 11.70 -14.66
C ALA A 78 -3.04 10.49 -14.99
N ARG A 79 -3.92 10.62 -15.98
CA ARG A 79 -4.85 9.56 -16.40
C ARG A 79 -4.66 9.22 -17.86
N GLY A 80 -4.45 7.94 -18.15
CA GLY A 80 -4.46 7.40 -19.51
C GLY A 80 -5.82 6.82 -19.86
N PHE A 81 -6.42 7.25 -20.97
CA PHE A 81 -7.69 6.72 -21.44
C PHE A 81 -7.52 5.59 -22.47
N THR A 82 -6.34 5.48 -23.07
CA THR A 82 -5.97 4.44 -24.04
C THR A 82 -4.63 3.79 -23.69
N ALA A 83 -4.31 2.63 -24.28
CA ALA A 83 -3.01 1.99 -24.12
C ALA A 83 -1.85 2.92 -24.53
N HIS A 84 -2.01 3.63 -25.64
CA HIS A 84 -1.02 4.60 -26.14
C HIS A 84 -0.81 5.76 -25.16
N GLN A 85 -1.89 6.36 -24.67
CA GLN A 85 -1.81 7.45 -23.70
C GLN A 85 -1.16 6.99 -22.39
N HIS A 86 -1.56 5.84 -21.87
CA HIS A 86 -1.00 5.29 -20.64
C HIS A 86 0.50 4.98 -20.79
N THR A 87 0.92 4.39 -21.91
CA THR A 87 2.34 4.16 -22.24
C THR A 87 3.11 5.49 -22.30
N ALA A 88 2.58 6.47 -23.01
CA ALA A 88 3.20 7.78 -23.16
C ALA A 88 3.32 8.54 -21.81
N LEU A 89 2.33 8.40 -20.91
CA LEU A 89 2.39 8.98 -19.57
C LEU A 89 3.52 8.36 -18.74
N LEU A 90 3.68 7.04 -18.78
CA LEU A 90 4.76 6.35 -18.05
C LEU A 90 6.15 6.71 -18.63
N ASP A 91 6.28 6.81 -19.95
CA ASP A 91 7.52 7.27 -20.58
C ASP A 91 7.83 8.73 -20.23
N ARG A 92 6.83 9.61 -20.23
CA ARG A 92 6.98 11.02 -19.82
C ARG A 92 7.33 11.14 -18.34
N LEU A 93 6.76 10.29 -17.47
CA LEU A 93 7.11 10.25 -16.05
C LEU A 93 8.60 9.91 -15.88
N ALA A 94 9.07 8.85 -16.54
CA ALA A 94 10.49 8.49 -16.51
C ALA A 94 11.38 9.64 -17.00
N GLY A 95 11.00 10.33 -18.07
CA GLY A 95 11.72 11.51 -18.55
C GLY A 95 11.70 12.70 -17.58
N ARG A 96 10.58 12.96 -16.89
CA ARG A 96 10.47 14.03 -15.88
C ARG A 96 11.32 13.75 -14.66
N LEU A 97 11.34 12.50 -14.19
CA LEU A 97 12.12 12.10 -13.02
C LEU A 97 13.62 12.14 -13.30
N ALA A 98 14.05 11.84 -14.53
CA ALA A 98 15.46 12.01 -14.93
C ALA A 98 15.96 13.47 -14.83
N ALA A 99 15.06 14.45 -14.86
CA ALA A 99 15.38 15.88 -14.80
C ALA A 99 15.10 16.52 -13.43
N ARG A 100 14.63 15.76 -12.43
CA ARG A 100 14.15 16.28 -11.13
C ARG A 100 14.70 15.47 -9.94
N ALA A 101 14.40 15.93 -8.72
CA ALA A 101 14.66 15.20 -7.48
C ALA A 101 13.89 13.86 -7.43
N SER A 102 14.41 12.89 -6.69
CA SER A 102 13.80 11.56 -6.51
C SER A 102 12.38 11.68 -5.94
N PRO A 103 11.40 10.91 -6.47
CA PRO A 103 10.04 10.93 -5.98
C PRO A 103 9.96 10.27 -4.60
N SER A 104 9.02 10.72 -3.78
CA SER A 104 8.68 10.04 -2.52
C SER A 104 8.03 8.68 -2.76
N VAL A 105 7.19 8.61 -3.78
CA VAL A 105 6.49 7.40 -4.23
C VAL A 105 5.91 7.59 -5.62
N VAL A 106 5.86 6.51 -6.40
CA VAL A 106 5.08 6.45 -7.64
C VAL A 106 3.98 5.41 -7.49
N LEU A 107 2.74 5.77 -7.81
CA LEU A 107 1.59 4.88 -7.84
C LEU A 107 1.12 4.70 -9.29
N ALA A 108 1.00 3.46 -9.75
CA ALA A 108 0.41 3.13 -11.04
C ALA A 108 -0.79 2.19 -10.86
N THR A 109 -2.01 2.72 -10.96
CA THR A 109 -3.23 1.94 -10.72
C THR A 109 -3.74 1.27 -11.98
N GLY A 110 -4.07 -0.01 -11.88
CA GLY A 110 -4.65 -0.80 -12.97
C GLY A 110 -3.74 -0.84 -14.19
N LEU A 111 -2.45 -1.11 -13.97
CA LEU A 111 -1.39 -0.98 -14.96
C LEU A 111 -1.68 -1.78 -16.25
N ASP A 112 -2.37 -2.91 -16.13
CA ASP A 112 -2.71 -3.80 -17.24
C ASP A 112 -4.05 -3.46 -17.94
N ALA A 113 -4.88 -2.60 -17.35
CA ALA A 113 -6.26 -2.38 -17.78
C ALA A 113 -6.37 -1.84 -19.22
N ARG A 114 -5.61 -0.79 -19.55
CA ARG A 114 -5.66 -0.19 -20.90
C ARG A 114 -5.16 -1.10 -21.99
N TYR A 115 -4.25 -2.02 -21.69
CA TYR A 115 -3.71 -2.94 -22.67
C TYR A 115 -4.66 -4.12 -22.93
N ARG A 116 -5.41 -4.55 -21.91
CA ARG A 116 -6.46 -5.57 -22.06
C ARG A 116 -7.65 -5.08 -22.88
N ALA A 117 -8.02 -3.81 -22.71
CA ALA A 117 -9.12 -3.18 -23.41
C ALA A 117 -8.66 -2.37 -24.64
N ALA A 118 -7.44 -2.59 -25.11
CA ALA A 118 -6.87 -1.82 -26.20
C ALA A 118 -7.55 -2.18 -27.52
N ASP A 119 -7.87 -1.15 -28.31
CA ASP A 119 -8.34 -1.30 -29.69
C ASP A 119 -7.14 -1.46 -30.65
N VAL A 120 -6.28 -2.43 -30.34
CA VAL A 120 -5.13 -2.84 -31.15
C VAL A 120 -5.01 -4.35 -31.10
N ASP A 121 -4.16 -4.91 -31.97
CA ASP A 121 -3.87 -6.34 -31.95
C ASP A 121 -3.27 -6.79 -30.59
N ARG A 122 -3.46 -8.06 -30.26
CA ARG A 122 -3.07 -8.63 -28.96
C ARG A 122 -1.56 -8.63 -28.75
N GLU A 123 -0.77 -8.82 -29.82
CA GLU A 123 0.69 -8.84 -29.75
C GLU A 123 1.22 -7.44 -29.40
N LEU A 124 0.78 -6.43 -30.14
CA LEU A 124 1.11 -5.03 -29.88
C LEU A 124 0.65 -4.59 -28.48
N ALA A 125 -0.56 -4.95 -28.05
CA ALA A 125 -1.02 -4.68 -26.69
C ALA A 125 -0.11 -5.31 -25.63
N GLY A 126 0.39 -6.52 -25.89
CA GLY A 126 1.36 -7.22 -25.05
C GLY A 126 2.70 -6.49 -24.99
N ASP A 127 3.24 -6.08 -26.13
CA ASP A 127 4.51 -5.33 -26.22
C ASP A 127 4.43 -3.98 -25.50
N MET A 128 3.33 -3.26 -25.69
CA MET A 128 3.08 -2.01 -24.99
C MET A 128 2.99 -2.22 -23.48
N PHE A 129 2.34 -3.29 -23.02
CA PHE A 129 2.28 -3.62 -21.59
C PHE A 129 3.67 -3.97 -21.03
N VAL A 130 4.47 -4.76 -21.74
CA VAL A 130 5.85 -5.08 -21.33
C VAL A 130 6.69 -3.80 -21.23
N ARG A 131 6.55 -2.87 -22.18
CA ARG A 131 7.21 -1.56 -22.13
C ARG A 131 6.77 -0.74 -20.92
N ALA A 132 5.47 -0.75 -20.59
CA ALA A 132 4.94 -0.07 -19.42
C ALA A 132 5.52 -0.62 -18.11
N VAL A 133 5.57 -1.95 -17.97
CA VAL A 133 6.20 -2.65 -16.84
C VAL A 133 7.69 -2.31 -16.73
N ALA A 134 8.40 -2.30 -17.86
CA ALA A 134 9.81 -1.92 -17.90
C ALA A 134 10.03 -0.46 -17.48
N SER A 135 9.11 0.45 -17.84
CA SER A 135 9.20 1.86 -17.46
C SER A 135 9.08 2.04 -15.94
N VAL A 136 8.08 1.42 -15.29
CA VAL A 136 7.92 1.50 -13.82
C VAL A 136 9.07 0.83 -13.07
N ALA A 137 9.56 -0.32 -13.56
CA ALA A 137 10.72 -0.99 -12.97
C ALA A 137 12.00 -0.16 -13.10
N ARG A 138 12.18 0.52 -14.24
CA ARG A 138 13.29 1.45 -14.44
C ARG A 138 13.20 2.64 -13.48
N VAL A 139 12.02 3.23 -13.29
CA VAL A 139 11.83 4.33 -12.33
C VAL A 139 12.24 3.90 -10.92
N ALA A 140 11.75 2.74 -10.46
CA ALA A 140 12.08 2.22 -9.14
C ALA A 140 13.60 2.07 -8.95
N ARG A 141 14.27 1.48 -9.94
CA ARG A 141 15.72 1.21 -9.90
C ARG A 141 16.58 2.48 -10.02
N VAL A 142 16.24 3.39 -10.92
CA VAL A 142 17.06 4.58 -11.21
C VAL A 142 16.96 5.61 -10.08
N HIS A 143 15.79 5.72 -9.45
CA HIS A 143 15.54 6.73 -8.42
C HIS A 143 15.56 6.18 -6.99
N ASP A 144 15.83 4.89 -6.83
CA ASP A 144 15.74 4.17 -5.55
C ASP A 144 14.45 4.47 -4.80
N ALA A 145 13.33 4.49 -5.54
CA ALA A 145 12.03 4.95 -5.06
C ALA A 145 11.03 3.79 -4.95
N PRO A 146 10.08 3.85 -4.01
CA PRO A 146 8.98 2.91 -3.95
C PRO A 146 8.02 3.14 -5.11
N VAL A 147 7.69 2.08 -5.84
CA VAL A 147 6.73 2.09 -6.95
C VAL A 147 5.60 1.11 -6.66
N LEU A 148 4.46 1.64 -6.25
CA LEU A 148 3.22 0.90 -6.03
C LEU A 148 2.51 0.66 -7.36
N VAL A 149 2.14 -0.58 -7.64
CA VAL A 149 1.39 -0.94 -8.85
C VAL A 149 0.19 -1.80 -8.49
N THR A 150 -0.95 -1.57 -9.14
CA THR A 150 -2.09 -2.49 -9.07
C THR A 150 -2.39 -3.08 -10.44
N ARG A 151 -3.07 -4.21 -10.46
CA ARG A 151 -3.56 -4.87 -11.67
C ARG A 151 -5.05 -5.13 -11.57
N CYS A 152 -5.71 -5.27 -12.71
CA CYS A 152 -7.13 -5.61 -12.78
C CYS A 152 -7.38 -7.11 -12.79
N ARG A 153 -6.40 -7.93 -13.20
CA ARG A 153 -6.57 -9.39 -13.22
C ARG A 153 -5.25 -10.15 -13.03
N ASP A 154 -5.26 -11.19 -12.22
CA ASP A 154 -4.16 -12.17 -12.14
C ASP A 154 -4.34 -13.27 -13.19
N ASP A 155 -3.54 -13.22 -14.25
CA ASP A 155 -3.55 -14.22 -15.31
C ASP A 155 -2.21 -14.24 -16.07
N ALA A 156 -2.16 -14.99 -17.18
CA ALA A 156 -0.96 -15.05 -18.02
C ALA A 156 -0.54 -13.68 -18.58
N PHE A 157 -1.50 -12.78 -18.85
CA PHE A 157 -1.21 -11.45 -19.40
C PHE A 157 -0.52 -10.56 -18.36
N SER A 158 -0.88 -10.62 -17.08
CA SER A 158 -0.22 -9.84 -16.01
C SER A 158 1.08 -10.46 -15.48
N ARG A 159 1.53 -11.59 -16.05
CA ARG A 159 2.79 -12.27 -15.66
C ARG A 159 4.03 -11.37 -15.73
N PRO A 160 4.24 -10.50 -16.75
CA PRO A 160 5.37 -9.58 -16.76
C PRO A 160 5.41 -8.66 -15.53
N LEU A 161 4.26 -8.12 -15.13
CA LEU A 161 4.13 -7.28 -13.95
C LEU A 161 4.44 -8.04 -12.66
N ARG A 162 3.88 -9.25 -12.52
CA ARG A 162 4.18 -10.12 -11.37
C ARG A 162 5.67 -10.44 -11.23
N ARG A 163 6.38 -10.60 -12.35
CA ARG A 163 7.83 -10.86 -12.37
C ARG A 163 8.67 -9.63 -12.04
N ALA A 164 8.18 -8.44 -12.37
CA ALA A 164 8.88 -7.19 -12.09
C ALA A 164 8.73 -6.73 -10.63
N ALA A 165 7.68 -7.20 -9.94
CA ALA A 165 7.42 -6.87 -8.54
C ALA A 165 8.39 -7.59 -7.61
N ALA A 166 9.15 -6.82 -6.82
CA ALA A 166 10.00 -7.34 -5.74
C ALA A 166 9.14 -7.75 -4.53
N THR A 167 8.13 -6.94 -4.23
CA THR A 167 7.19 -7.17 -3.11
C THR A 167 5.79 -7.37 -3.66
N ARG A 168 5.03 -8.26 -3.04
CA ARG A 168 3.63 -8.53 -3.38
C ARG A 168 2.78 -8.45 -2.13
N LEU A 169 1.75 -7.63 -2.19
CA LEU A 169 0.77 -7.43 -1.13
C LEU A 169 -0.62 -7.77 -1.66
N THR A 170 -1.46 -8.36 -0.81
CA THR A 170 -2.89 -8.45 -1.03
C THR A 170 -3.60 -7.59 0.01
N CYS A 171 -4.56 -6.76 -0.43
CA CYS A 171 -5.39 -5.96 0.45
C CYS A 171 -6.82 -6.46 0.41
N ARG A 172 -7.26 -7.09 1.50
CA ARG A 172 -8.57 -7.73 1.59
C ARG A 172 -9.55 -6.90 2.38
N ALA A 173 -10.81 -6.92 1.98
CA ALA A 173 -11.88 -6.36 2.79
C ALA A 173 -12.15 -7.30 3.97
N THR A 174 -12.20 -6.74 5.18
CA THR A 174 -12.59 -7.48 6.39
C THR A 174 -13.70 -6.72 7.13
N PRO A 175 -14.43 -7.37 8.06
CA PRO A 175 -15.39 -6.68 8.92
C PRO A 175 -14.79 -5.53 9.72
N PHE A 176 -13.47 -5.53 9.92
CA PHE A 176 -12.76 -4.48 10.66
C PHE A 176 -12.25 -3.39 9.71
N GLY A 177 -11.93 -3.71 8.47
CA GLY A 177 -11.42 -2.77 7.48
C GLY A 177 -10.49 -3.46 6.49
N PRO A 178 -9.87 -2.71 5.56
CA PRO A 178 -8.84 -3.22 4.67
C PRO A 178 -7.69 -3.81 5.47
N ARG A 179 -7.28 -5.02 5.11
CA ARG A 179 -6.11 -5.70 5.70
C ARG A 179 -5.10 -5.97 4.60
N PHE A 180 -3.87 -5.49 4.79
CA PHE A 180 -2.74 -5.86 3.95
C PHE A 180 -2.11 -7.15 4.47
N GLU A 181 -1.78 -8.05 3.56
CA GLU A 181 -1.06 -9.31 3.79
C GLU A 181 0.06 -9.37 2.76
N ASP A 182 1.29 -9.67 3.18
CA ASP A 182 2.36 -10.03 2.25
C ASP A 182 2.26 -11.51 1.83
N ALA A 183 3.08 -11.91 0.86
CA ALA A 183 3.10 -13.29 0.36
C ALA A 183 3.63 -14.32 1.40
N ALA A 184 4.28 -13.87 2.48
CA ALA A 184 4.79 -14.72 3.55
C ALA A 184 3.77 -14.87 4.71
N GLY A 185 2.76 -14.00 4.78
CA GLY A 185 1.84 -13.88 5.91
C GLY A 185 2.50 -13.30 7.17
N GLU A 186 3.69 -12.70 7.06
CA GLU A 186 4.48 -12.26 8.22
C GLU A 186 4.17 -10.81 8.63
N ALA A 187 3.61 -9.99 7.72
CA ALA A 187 3.11 -8.65 8.03
C ALA A 187 1.56 -8.59 7.97
N GLU A 188 0.91 -8.38 9.12
CA GLU A 188 -0.53 -8.12 9.22
C GLU A 188 -0.81 -6.66 9.62
N THR A 189 -1.67 -5.96 8.87
CA THR A 189 -2.16 -4.62 9.26
C THR A 189 -3.65 -4.69 9.63
N LEU A 190 -4.01 -4.34 10.87
CA LEU A 190 -5.40 -4.21 11.32
C LEU A 190 -5.86 -2.74 11.26
N VAL A 191 -6.67 -2.37 10.27
CA VAL A 191 -7.32 -1.03 10.20
C VAL A 191 -8.80 -1.16 10.59
N TYR A 192 -9.32 -0.21 11.38
CA TYR A 192 -10.73 -0.16 11.84
C TYR A 192 -11.56 0.93 11.12
N ARG A 193 -12.77 0.59 10.64
CA ARG A 193 -13.73 1.57 10.05
C ARG A 193 -14.59 2.24 11.15
N GLY A 194 -14.64 3.58 11.15
CA GLY A 194 -15.62 4.39 11.89
C GLY A 194 -16.60 5.11 10.95
N ALA A 195 -17.70 5.66 11.48
CA ALA A 195 -18.73 6.34 10.68
C ALA A 195 -18.21 7.59 9.92
N ASP A 196 -17.11 8.18 10.40
CA ASP A 196 -16.56 9.45 9.90
C ASP A 196 -15.18 9.29 9.23
N GLY A 197 -14.74 8.06 8.92
CA GLY A 197 -13.44 7.79 8.29
C GLY A 197 -12.70 6.56 8.82
N TRP A 198 -11.39 6.53 8.62
CA TRP A 198 -10.49 5.50 9.15
C TRP A 198 -9.97 5.94 10.52
N THR A 199 -10.29 5.18 11.57
CA THR A 199 -9.78 5.47 12.91
C THR A 199 -8.78 4.40 13.29
N GLN A 200 -7.50 4.77 13.39
CA GLN A 200 -6.49 3.94 14.03
C GLN A 200 -6.82 3.89 15.52
N THR A 201 -7.36 2.78 16.01
CA THR A 201 -7.56 2.61 17.45
C THR A 201 -6.34 1.91 18.04
N THR A 202 -5.92 2.36 19.21
CA THR A 202 -4.85 1.73 20.00
C THR A 202 -5.28 0.38 20.58
N LEU A 203 -6.23 -0.35 19.99
CA LEU A 203 -6.75 -1.62 20.53
C LEU A 203 -5.67 -2.69 20.64
N ALA A 204 -4.73 -2.75 19.68
CA ALA A 204 -3.57 -3.62 19.77
C ALA A 204 -2.68 -3.28 20.99
N TYR A 205 -2.48 -1.98 21.25
CA TYR A 205 -1.80 -1.47 22.44
C TYR A 205 -2.61 -1.74 23.73
N TRP A 206 -3.93 -1.57 23.73
CA TRP A 206 -4.75 -1.88 24.91
C TRP A 206 -4.77 -3.37 25.21
N ARG A 207 -4.78 -4.24 24.19
CA ARG A 207 -4.56 -5.68 24.37
C ARG A 207 -3.19 -5.95 25.00
N GLU A 208 -2.13 -5.28 24.56
CA GLU A 208 -0.80 -5.37 25.18
C GLU A 208 -0.82 -4.96 26.65
N VAL A 209 -1.41 -3.81 26.98
CA VAL A 209 -1.54 -3.32 28.35
C VAL A 209 -2.36 -4.30 29.19
N LEU A 210 -3.44 -4.86 28.65
CA LEU A 210 -4.29 -5.82 29.34
C LEU A 210 -3.61 -7.18 29.53
N GLU A 211 -2.90 -7.71 28.52
CA GLU A 211 -2.09 -8.93 28.63
C GLU A 211 -0.95 -8.77 29.63
N HIS A 212 -0.26 -7.63 29.61
CA HIS A 212 0.79 -7.32 30.57
C HIS A 212 0.22 -7.22 31.99
N ARG A 213 -0.92 -6.55 32.16
CA ARG A 213 -1.62 -6.47 33.46
C ARG A 213 -2.15 -7.83 33.92
N ALA A 214 -2.64 -8.69 33.02
CA ALA A 214 -3.06 -10.05 33.36
C ALA A 214 -1.88 -10.87 33.89
N ARG A 215 -0.72 -10.84 33.21
CA ARG A 215 0.51 -11.50 33.70
C ARG A 215 0.98 -10.95 35.06
N MET A 216 0.90 -9.63 35.26
CA MET A 216 1.21 -8.98 36.54
C MET A 216 0.22 -9.37 37.64
N HIS A 217 -1.06 -9.52 37.30
CA HIS A 217 -2.08 -9.95 38.26
C HIS A 217 -1.92 -11.43 38.62
N ASP A 218 -1.62 -12.30 37.66
CA ASP A 218 -1.40 -13.73 37.90
C ASP A 218 -0.13 -13.99 38.70
N SER A 219 0.95 -13.25 38.44
CA SER A 219 2.17 -13.28 39.27
C SER A 219 1.93 -12.73 40.68
N ALA A 220 1.21 -11.62 40.83
CA ALA A 220 0.82 -11.10 42.14
C ALA A 220 -0.19 -11.98 42.90
N ALA A 221 -0.97 -12.81 42.21
CA ALA A 221 -1.87 -13.80 42.81
C ALA A 221 -1.11 -15.05 43.30
N LEU A 222 -0.02 -15.42 42.63
CA LEU A 222 0.90 -16.50 43.05
C LEU A 222 1.81 -16.08 44.21
N ASP A 223 2.16 -14.79 44.32
CA ASP A 223 2.98 -14.22 45.41
C ASP A 223 2.18 -13.80 46.65
N ARG A 224 0.85 -14.00 46.67
CA ARG A 224 0.07 -13.74 47.88
C ARG A 224 0.27 -14.90 48.85
N PRO A 225 0.98 -14.73 49.99
CA PRO A 225 1.10 -15.81 50.95
C PRO A 225 -0.30 -16.19 51.42
N ALA A 226 -0.61 -17.49 51.40
CA ALA A 226 -1.81 -18.03 52.00
C ALA A 226 -1.89 -17.47 53.43
N ALA A 227 -2.90 -16.63 53.69
CA ALA A 227 -3.11 -16.09 55.02
C ALA A 227 -3.30 -17.29 55.95
N ALA A 228 -2.27 -17.56 56.76
CA ALA A 228 -2.30 -18.64 57.72
C ALA A 228 -3.46 -18.37 58.67
N THR A 229 -4.46 -19.25 58.63
CA THR A 229 -5.55 -19.32 59.61
C THR A 229 -4.93 -19.72 60.94
N GLY A 230 -4.44 -18.74 61.70
CA GLY A 230 -3.92 -18.89 63.05
C GLY A 230 -5.04 -18.69 64.07
N VAL A 231 -5.44 -19.79 64.69
CA VAL A 231 -6.39 -19.89 65.81
C VAL A 231 -5.91 -19.10 67.03
N ARG A 232 -6.82 -18.33 67.64
CA ARG A 232 -7.10 -18.31 69.09
C ARG A 232 -8.50 -17.77 69.36
#